data_AF-A0A067XRU0-F1
#
_entry.id   AF-A0A067XRU0-F1
#
_cell.length_a   1.000
_cell.length_b   1.000
_cell.length_c   1.000
_cell.angle_alpha   90.00
_cell.angle_beta   90.00
_cell.angle_gamma   90.00
#
_symmetry.space_group_name_H-M   'P 1'
#
loop_
_entity.id
_entity.type
_entity.pdbx_description
1 polymer ?
#
loop_
_entity_poly.entity_id
_entity_poly.type
_entity_poly.pdbx_seq_one_letter_code
_entity_poly.pdbx_strand_id
1 'polypeptide(L)'
;MNADFKQNNAKGMVLLQSSGRVTRGHRPFAIRIVVLVGVLCLGWPGISAYRTEVIDRLMAVVNRQIITLGDVEQELRMQVVDPTAGDLAGVNSSQQQKMSQEVMVQRLIEQTLIREQIQQFPGLEIDDEQVESQVAAVEKNVGGAGKLAEMKIDIGALRERLRWQLQVMKFIDYRFRQFVVVDTKEIEAYYQNQFLPELRKRNVLPAPELADVEERIRKIVTEEKLNTQVDEWLVSLRKDATIEIFH
;
A
#
# COMPACT_ATOMS: atom_id res chain seq x y z
N MET A 1 43.17 26.45 17.81
CA MET A 1 44.61 26.57 18.13
C MET A 1 45.15 25.14 18.21
N ASN A 2 46.12 24.84 17.33
CA ASN A 2 47.04 23.69 17.31
C ASN A 2 47.39 23.15 18.71
N ALA A 3 47.90 21.94 18.93
CA ALA A 3 48.18 20.70 18.22
C ALA A 3 48.88 19.82 19.28
N ASP A 4 49.01 18.53 19.01
CA ASP A 4 50.01 17.61 19.60
C ASP A 4 50.01 17.39 21.12
N PHE A 5 49.84 16.14 21.56
CA PHE A 5 51.01 15.32 21.91
C PHE A 5 50.61 13.90 22.35
N LYS A 6 51.43 12.95 21.90
CA LYS A 6 51.94 11.79 22.64
C LYS A 6 51.37 10.41 22.32
N GLN A 7 51.88 9.92 21.20
CA GLN A 7 52.24 8.53 20.93
C GLN A 7 53.52 8.16 21.73
N ASN A 8 53.51 7.01 22.43
CA ASN A 8 54.65 6.22 22.93
C ASN A 8 54.05 5.05 23.73
N ASN A 9 54.51 3.81 23.80
CA ASN A 9 55.72 3.04 23.50
C ASN A 9 55.28 1.58 23.86
N ALA A 10 55.68 0.45 23.31
CA ALA A 10 57.01 -0.15 23.22
C ALA A 10 56.77 -1.60 22.70
N LYS A 11 57.44 -2.03 21.63
CA LYS A 11 58.62 -2.93 21.62
C LYS A 11 58.39 -4.36 22.13
N GLY A 12 58.68 -5.33 21.26
CA GLY A 12 58.83 -6.74 21.64
C GLY A 12 59.12 -7.66 20.45
N MET A 13 60.22 -7.42 19.72
CA MET A 13 60.77 -8.30 18.70
C MET A 13 61.99 -9.03 19.29
N VAL A 14 61.98 -10.36 19.32
CA VAL A 14 63.16 -11.21 19.54
C VAL A 14 63.15 -12.36 18.54
N LEU A 15 64.31 -12.58 17.94
CA LEU A 15 64.66 -13.43 16.82
C LEU A 15 65.67 -14.49 17.32
N LEU A 16 65.85 -15.55 16.52
CA LEU A 16 66.97 -16.54 16.51
C LEU A 16 66.78 -17.74 17.46
N GLN A 17 66.67 -18.98 16.96
CA GLN A 17 67.67 -19.92 16.43
C GLN A 17 67.55 -21.19 17.32
N SER A 18 67.85 -22.44 16.99
CA SER A 18 68.56 -23.10 15.91
C SER A 18 68.33 -24.63 16.06
N SER A 19 68.27 -25.33 14.92
CA SER A 19 68.91 -26.64 14.61
C SER A 19 68.64 -27.93 15.43
N GLY A 20 68.37 -29.00 14.69
CA GLY A 20 68.41 -30.40 15.14
C GLY A 20 67.88 -31.36 14.06
N ARG A 21 68.76 -31.74 13.11
CA ARG A 21 68.51 -32.69 11.99
C ARG A 21 68.82 -34.13 12.45
N VAL A 22 68.45 -35.12 11.62
CA VAL A 22 68.99 -36.51 11.43
C VAL A 22 67.96 -37.60 11.80
N THR A 23 67.63 -38.65 11.02
CA THR A 23 67.93 -39.12 9.64
C THR A 23 67.04 -40.34 9.30
N ARG A 24 66.87 -40.58 7.99
CA ARG A 24 66.95 -41.86 7.22
C ARG A 24 65.83 -42.92 7.30
N GLY A 25 65.40 -43.28 6.07
CA GLY A 25 64.82 -44.56 5.69
C GLY A 25 64.25 -44.56 4.26
N HIS A 26 64.98 -44.07 3.25
CA HIS A 26 65.27 -44.81 2.00
C HIS A 26 64.69 -46.23 1.87
N ARG A 27 63.83 -46.49 0.86
CA ARG A 27 64.25 -47.08 -0.43
C ARG A 27 63.13 -47.02 -1.50
N PRO A 28 63.50 -47.14 -2.80
CA PRO A 28 62.74 -46.68 -3.97
C PRO A 28 62.19 -47.85 -4.82
N PHE A 29 61.77 -47.53 -6.06
CA PHE A 29 61.40 -48.41 -7.19
C PHE A 29 59.92 -48.83 -7.28
N ALA A 30 59.17 -48.19 -8.19
CA ALA A 30 58.83 -48.82 -9.47
C ALA A 30 57.89 -47.92 -10.28
N ILE A 31 58.40 -47.50 -11.44
CA ILE A 31 57.65 -46.99 -12.58
C ILE A 31 56.69 -48.08 -13.06
N ARG A 32 55.40 -47.78 -13.13
CA ARG A 32 54.50 -48.42 -14.10
C ARG A 32 53.58 -47.38 -14.73
N ILE A 33 54.04 -46.89 -15.87
CA ILE A 33 53.21 -46.33 -16.92
C ILE A 33 52.30 -47.45 -17.42
N VAL A 34 50.99 -47.30 -17.26
CA VAL A 34 50.00 -47.90 -18.17
C VAL A 34 49.01 -46.81 -18.52
N VAL A 35 49.10 -46.38 -19.77
CA VAL A 35 48.15 -45.52 -20.45
C VAL A 35 46.85 -46.30 -20.64
N LEU A 36 45.73 -45.75 -20.17
CA LEU A 36 44.41 -46.04 -20.74
C LEU A 36 43.66 -44.73 -20.90
N VAL A 37 43.61 -44.31 -22.16
CA VAL A 37 42.85 -43.20 -22.70
C VAL A 37 41.36 -43.47 -22.42
N GLY A 38 40.78 -42.72 -21.49
CA GLY A 38 39.35 -42.66 -21.23
C GLY A 38 38.79 -41.32 -21.69
N VAL A 39 38.53 -41.20 -22.99
CA VAL A 39 37.70 -40.12 -23.54
C VAL A 39 36.25 -40.44 -23.24
N LEU A 40 35.60 -39.66 -22.36
CA LEU A 40 34.17 -39.35 -22.46
C LEU A 40 33.81 -38.13 -21.58
N CYS A 41 34.11 -36.93 -22.09
CA CYS A 41 33.53 -35.67 -21.62
C CYS A 41 32.05 -35.57 -22.05
N LEU A 42 31.19 -36.48 -21.61
CA LEU A 42 29.76 -36.41 -21.89
C LEU A 42 28.97 -36.11 -20.63
N GLY A 43 28.70 -34.81 -20.48
CA GLY A 43 27.44 -34.30 -19.96
C GLY A 43 27.28 -34.39 -18.45
N TRP A 44 27.84 -33.43 -17.72
CA TRP A 44 27.22 -32.99 -16.47
C TRP A 44 26.08 -32.05 -16.87
N PRO A 45 24.78 -32.44 -16.84
CA PRO A 45 23.73 -31.45 -16.96
C PRO A 45 23.61 -30.76 -15.60
N GLY A 46 24.59 -29.92 -15.30
CA GLY A 46 24.44 -28.83 -14.35
C GLY A 46 23.59 -27.76 -15.01
N ILE A 47 22.34 -28.09 -15.35
CA ILE A 47 21.34 -27.07 -15.64
C ILE A 47 21.02 -26.50 -14.26
N SER A 48 21.77 -25.47 -13.88
CA SER A 48 21.30 -24.54 -12.87
C SER A 48 19.96 -24.05 -13.40
N ALA A 49 18.88 -24.57 -12.83
CA ALA A 49 17.60 -23.92 -12.90
C ALA A 49 17.83 -22.56 -12.24
N TYR A 50 18.14 -21.55 -13.07
CA TYR A 50 17.85 -20.18 -12.71
C TYR A 50 16.33 -20.20 -12.45
N ARG A 51 15.94 -20.32 -11.18
CA ARG A 51 14.67 -19.79 -10.75
C ARG A 51 14.77 -18.32 -11.13
N THR A 52 14.11 -17.96 -12.22
CA THR A 52 13.79 -16.58 -12.51
C THR A 52 13.00 -16.08 -11.31
N GLU A 53 13.68 -15.42 -10.38
CA GLU A 53 13.04 -14.71 -9.30
C GLU A 53 12.23 -13.60 -9.97
N VAL A 54 10.91 -13.68 -9.86
CA VAL A 54 10.03 -12.62 -10.31
C VAL A 54 10.25 -11.47 -9.34
N ILE A 55 11.20 -10.59 -9.65
CA ILE A 55 11.36 -9.33 -8.95
C ILE A 55 10.18 -8.48 -9.38
N ASP A 56 9.22 -8.31 -8.47
CA ASP A 56 8.09 -7.43 -8.69
C ASP A 56 8.59 -6.00 -8.92
N ARG A 57 7.96 -5.28 -9.85
CA ARG A 57 8.38 -3.92 -10.20
C ARG A 57 7.99 -2.98 -9.07
N LEU A 58 8.97 -2.25 -8.54
CA LEU A 58 8.73 -1.17 -7.58
C LEU A 58 8.03 0.00 -8.27
N MET A 59 6.92 0.46 -7.70
CA MET A 59 6.14 1.60 -8.19
C MET A 59 6.27 2.81 -7.26
N ALA A 60 6.27 2.58 -5.94
CA ALA A 60 6.53 3.63 -4.96
C ALA A 60 7.08 3.06 -3.64
N VAL A 61 7.75 3.91 -2.87
CA VAL A 61 8.10 3.68 -1.47
C VAL A 61 7.48 4.81 -0.65
N VAL A 62 6.68 4.45 0.34
CA VAL A 62 6.01 5.36 1.26
C VAL A 62 6.51 5.07 2.67
N ASN A 63 7.31 5.97 3.21
CA ASN A 63 8.05 5.80 4.45
C ASN A 63 8.94 4.54 4.42
N ARG A 64 8.43 3.40 4.90
CA ARG A 64 9.12 2.10 4.89
C ARG A 64 8.33 1.00 4.17
N GLN A 65 7.21 1.35 3.55
CA GLN A 65 6.32 0.43 2.86
C GLN A 65 6.54 0.56 1.35
N ILE A 66 6.59 -0.58 0.69
CA ILE A 66 6.81 -0.69 -0.76
C ILE A 66 5.46 -0.92 -1.42
N ILE A 67 5.20 -0.21 -2.52
CA ILE A 67 4.08 -0.44 -3.42
C ILE A 67 4.64 -1.01 -4.72
N THR A 68 4.13 -2.16 -5.14
CA THR A 68 4.58 -2.85 -6.36
C THR A 68 3.56 -2.75 -7.50
N LEU A 69 3.97 -3.18 -8.69
CA LEU A 69 3.06 -3.29 -9.84
C LEU A 69 1.98 -4.35 -9.59
N GLY A 70 2.33 -5.45 -8.91
CA GLY A 70 1.36 -6.46 -8.48
C GLY A 70 0.24 -5.87 -7.61
N ASP A 71 0.57 -5.00 -6.65
CA ASP A 71 -0.41 -4.32 -5.81
C ASP A 71 -1.38 -3.45 -6.63
N VAL A 72 -0.82 -2.69 -7.57
CA VAL A 72 -1.59 -1.82 -8.48
C VAL A 72 -2.56 -2.63 -9.34
N GLU A 73 -2.10 -3.72 -9.94
CA GLU A 73 -2.91 -4.60 -10.79
C GLU A 73 -4.00 -5.32 -9.97
N GLN A 74 -3.67 -5.75 -8.75
CA GLN A 74 -4.62 -6.36 -7.84
C GLN A 74 -5.73 -5.39 -7.46
N GLU A 75 -5.39 -4.14 -7.10
CA GLU A 75 -6.38 -3.11 -6.78
C GLU A 75 -7.26 -2.74 -7.98
N LEU A 76 -6.68 -2.65 -9.18
CA LEU A 76 -7.45 -2.40 -10.40
C LEU A 76 -8.48 -3.49 -10.67
N ARG A 77 -8.13 -4.77 -10.44
CA ARG A 77 -9.09 -5.89 -10.58
C ARG A 77 -10.25 -5.81 -9.59
N MET A 78 -9.99 -5.34 -8.38
CA MET A 78 -11.00 -5.25 -7.32
C MET A 78 -11.92 -4.02 -7.46
N GLN A 79 -11.63 -3.05 -8.34
CA GLN A 79 -12.52 -1.90 -8.58
C GLN A 79 -13.92 -2.32 -9.04
N VAL A 80 -14.04 -3.43 -9.79
CA VAL A 80 -15.31 -3.89 -10.37
C VAL A 80 -16.36 -4.20 -9.29
N VAL A 81 -15.92 -4.53 -8.08
CA VAL A 81 -16.78 -4.89 -6.95
C VAL A 81 -16.72 -3.86 -5.82
N ASP A 82 -15.97 -2.77 -6.00
CA ASP A 82 -15.87 -1.72 -5.00
C ASP A 82 -17.09 -0.79 -5.10
N PRO A 83 -18.00 -0.79 -4.11
CA PRO A 83 -19.18 0.07 -4.13
C PRO A 83 -18.83 1.56 -4.01
N THR A 84 -17.58 1.89 -3.65
CA THR A 84 -17.07 3.26 -3.54
C THR A 84 -16.21 3.69 -4.73
N ALA A 85 -15.99 2.80 -5.72
CA ALA A 85 -15.28 3.17 -6.92
C ALA A 85 -16.13 4.15 -7.75
N GLY A 86 -15.75 5.44 -7.68
CA GLY A 86 -16.18 6.42 -8.67
C GLY A 86 -15.77 5.98 -10.07
N ASP A 87 -16.64 6.27 -11.05
CA ASP A 87 -16.54 5.87 -12.47
C ASP A 87 -15.14 6.15 -13.07
N LEU A 88 -14.31 5.11 -13.15
CA LEU A 88 -13.21 5.02 -14.13
C LEU A 88 -13.45 3.87 -15.12
N ALA A 89 -14.73 3.53 -15.34
CA ALA A 89 -15.15 2.56 -16.34
C ALA A 89 -15.10 3.19 -17.75
N GLY A 90 -13.93 3.12 -18.39
CA GLY A 90 -13.75 3.55 -19.78
C GLY A 90 -12.55 2.86 -20.42
N VAL A 91 -12.83 1.95 -21.35
CA VAL A 91 -11.93 0.92 -21.88
C VAL A 91 -11.00 1.43 -23.01
N ASN A 92 -9.72 1.05 -22.92
CA ASN A 92 -8.69 0.89 -23.98
C ASN A 92 -8.04 2.12 -24.66
N SER A 93 -7.06 2.72 -23.97
CA SER A 93 -5.85 3.24 -24.62
C SER A 93 -4.63 3.00 -23.73
N SER A 94 -3.45 2.75 -24.31
CA SER A 94 -2.21 2.52 -23.53
C SER A 94 -1.83 3.73 -22.66
N GLN A 95 -2.22 4.94 -23.09
CA GLN A 95 -2.12 6.16 -22.30
C GLN A 95 -3.10 6.14 -21.12
N GLN A 96 -4.35 5.73 -21.32
CA GLN A 96 -5.33 5.66 -20.24
C GLN A 96 -5.02 4.54 -19.24
N GLN A 97 -4.41 3.43 -19.68
CA GLN A 97 -3.91 2.40 -18.76
C GLN A 97 -2.76 2.93 -17.88
N LYS A 98 -1.83 3.72 -18.44
CA LYS A 98 -0.80 4.41 -17.65
C LYS A 98 -1.41 5.42 -16.68
N MET A 99 -2.37 6.22 -17.13
CA MET A 99 -3.11 7.14 -16.26
C MET A 99 -3.82 6.40 -15.12
N SER A 100 -4.47 5.27 -15.40
CA SER A 100 -5.12 4.44 -14.37
C SER A 100 -4.11 3.85 -13.39
N GLN A 101 -2.92 3.46 -13.86
CA GLN A 101 -1.83 3.00 -12.99
C GLN A 101 -1.32 4.15 -12.10
N GLU A 102 -1.05 5.32 -12.66
CA GLU A 102 -0.58 6.48 -11.90
C GLU A 102 -1.60 6.89 -10.83
N VAL A 103 -2.88 6.99 -11.21
CA VAL A 103 -3.99 7.27 -10.27
C VAL A 103 -4.06 6.20 -9.19
N MET A 104 -3.89 4.92 -9.56
CA MET A 104 -3.91 3.82 -8.59
C MET A 104 -2.71 3.86 -7.64
N VAL A 105 -1.52 4.19 -8.13
CA VAL A 105 -0.33 4.39 -7.28
C VAL A 105 -0.59 5.50 -6.28
N GLN A 106 -1.19 6.63 -6.71
CA GLN A 106 -1.57 7.70 -5.77
C GLN A 106 -2.56 7.23 -4.71
N ARG A 107 -3.59 6.48 -5.11
CA ARG A 107 -4.57 5.90 -4.17
C ARG A 107 -3.91 4.93 -3.18
N LEU A 108 -2.98 4.10 -3.64
CA LEU A 108 -2.24 3.17 -2.79
C LEU A 108 -1.30 3.89 -1.82
N ILE A 109 -0.68 5.00 -2.25
CA ILE A 109 0.10 5.86 -1.36
C ILE A 109 -0.79 6.41 -0.24
N GLU A 110 -1.95 6.97 -0.57
CA GLU A 110 -2.90 7.49 0.43
C GLU A 110 -3.39 6.40 1.38
N GLN A 111 -3.80 5.24 0.85
CA GLN A 111 -4.18 4.09 1.68
C GLN A 111 -3.08 3.66 2.64
N THR A 112 -1.83 3.68 2.17
CA THR A 112 -0.65 3.34 2.98
C THR A 112 -0.49 4.33 4.13
N LEU A 113 -0.57 5.63 3.86
CA LEU A 113 -0.49 6.68 4.88
C LEU A 113 -1.63 6.58 5.90
N ILE A 114 -2.87 6.40 5.43
CA ILE A 114 -4.03 6.23 6.32
C ILE A 114 -3.85 4.99 7.20
N ARG A 115 -3.30 3.89 6.66
CA ARG A 115 -3.06 2.65 7.41
C ARG A 115 -2.08 2.86 8.55
N GLU A 116 -1.00 3.59 8.29
CA GLU A 116 -0.04 3.95 9.33
C GLU A 116 -0.68 4.80 10.44
N GLN A 117 -1.60 5.68 10.09
CA GLN A 117 -2.33 6.46 11.08
C GLN A 117 -3.27 5.58 11.91
N ILE A 118 -4.07 4.71 11.28
CA ILE A 118 -4.99 3.80 11.99
C ILE A 118 -4.24 2.88 12.97
N GLN A 119 -3.04 2.42 12.63
CA GLN A 119 -2.22 1.61 13.52
C GLN A 119 -1.84 2.31 14.83
N GLN A 120 -1.88 3.66 14.87
CA GLN A 120 -1.63 4.45 16.08
C GLN A 120 -2.87 4.54 17.00
N PHE A 121 -4.04 4.07 16.55
CA PHE A 121 -5.31 4.13 17.27
C PHE A 121 -5.82 2.70 17.58
N PRO A 122 -5.33 2.06 18.65
CA PRO A 122 -5.84 0.75 19.06
C PRO A 122 -7.32 0.84 19.46
N GLY A 123 -8.09 -0.21 19.19
CA GLY A 123 -9.53 -0.29 19.50
C GLY A 123 -10.49 0.01 18.35
N LEU A 124 -9.96 0.25 17.14
CA LEU A 124 -10.76 0.42 15.91
C LEU A 124 -11.01 -0.90 15.17
N GLU A 125 -11.02 -2.03 15.87
CA GLU A 125 -11.33 -3.32 15.29
C GLU A 125 -12.77 -3.36 14.75
N ILE A 126 -12.95 -4.07 13.64
CA ILE A 126 -14.24 -4.27 12.98
C ILE A 126 -14.61 -5.72 13.19
N ASP A 127 -15.83 -5.93 13.65
CA ASP A 127 -16.36 -7.26 13.92
C ASP A 127 -16.67 -8.02 12.63
N ASP A 128 -16.54 -9.35 12.67
CA ASP A 128 -16.75 -10.22 11.53
C ASP A 128 -18.19 -10.13 11.01
N GLU A 129 -19.17 -9.95 11.89
CA GLU A 129 -20.57 -9.77 11.50
C GLU A 129 -20.77 -8.54 10.60
N GLN A 130 -20.07 -7.44 10.90
CA GLN A 130 -20.13 -6.23 10.10
C GLN A 130 -19.53 -6.45 8.71
N VAL A 131 -18.43 -7.22 8.61
CA VAL A 131 -17.80 -7.57 7.34
C VAL A 131 -18.71 -8.47 6.52
N GLU A 132 -19.28 -9.53 7.10
CA GLU A 132 -20.19 -10.43 6.38
C GLU A 132 -21.45 -9.70 5.89
N SER A 133 -21.98 -8.75 6.67
CA SER A 133 -23.09 -7.91 6.22
C SER A 133 -22.72 -7.08 4.98
N GLN A 134 -21.49 -6.57 4.89
CA GLN A 134 -21.03 -5.85 3.71
C GLN A 134 -20.76 -6.78 2.53
N VAL A 135 -20.21 -7.98 2.76
CA VAL A 135 -20.03 -8.99 1.72
C VAL A 135 -21.38 -9.34 1.08
N ALA A 136 -22.41 -9.58 1.91
CA ALA A 136 -23.75 -9.86 1.42
C ALA A 136 -24.36 -8.70 0.61
N ALA A 137 -24.07 -7.45 1.01
CA ALA A 137 -24.50 -6.27 0.26
C ALA A 137 -23.80 -6.18 -1.11
N VAL A 138 -22.48 -6.38 -1.15
CA VAL A 138 -21.71 -6.41 -2.41
C VAL A 138 -22.21 -7.53 -3.31
N GLU A 139 -22.39 -8.73 -2.77
CA GLU A 139 -22.92 -9.89 -3.48
C GLU A 139 -24.26 -9.55 -4.14
N LYS A 140 -25.19 -8.97 -3.37
CA LYS A 140 -26.50 -8.56 -3.88
C LYS A 140 -26.38 -7.51 -4.99
N ASN A 141 -25.49 -6.53 -4.82
CA ASN A 141 -25.31 -5.44 -5.78
C ASN A 141 -24.73 -5.92 -7.11
N VAL A 142 -23.80 -6.88 -7.09
CA VAL A 142 -23.23 -7.41 -8.34
C VAL A 142 -24.19 -8.37 -9.04
N GLY A 143 -25.11 -9.02 -8.31
CA GLY A 143 -26.11 -9.94 -8.85
C GLY A 143 -25.98 -11.38 -8.36
N GLY A 144 -25.37 -11.61 -7.19
CA GLY A 144 -25.24 -12.90 -6.52
C GLY A 144 -23.81 -13.46 -6.49
N ALA A 145 -23.57 -14.44 -5.61
CA ALA A 145 -22.26 -15.09 -5.44
C ALA A 145 -21.72 -15.72 -6.72
N GLY A 146 -22.61 -16.24 -7.58
CA GLY A 146 -22.22 -16.82 -8.87
C GLY A 146 -21.47 -15.82 -9.75
N LYS A 147 -21.89 -14.55 -9.74
CA LYS A 147 -21.25 -13.50 -10.54
C LYS A 147 -19.90 -13.06 -9.99
N LEU A 148 -19.73 -13.07 -8.67
CA LEU A 148 -18.41 -12.86 -8.04
C LEU A 148 -17.42 -13.95 -8.46
N ALA A 149 -17.88 -15.20 -8.50
CA ALA A 149 -17.08 -16.33 -8.96
C ALA A 149 -16.72 -16.22 -10.46
N GLU A 150 -17.68 -15.82 -11.31
CA GLU A 150 -17.43 -15.53 -12.73
C GLU A 150 -16.38 -14.43 -12.93
N MET A 151 -16.41 -13.40 -12.09
CA MET A 151 -15.43 -12.31 -12.06
C MET A 151 -14.06 -12.73 -11.47
N LYS A 152 -13.93 -13.97 -11.00
CA LYS A 152 -12.71 -14.50 -10.34
C LYS A 152 -12.25 -13.63 -9.17
N ILE A 153 -13.21 -13.11 -8.41
CA ILE A 153 -12.95 -12.37 -7.17
C ILE A 153 -12.73 -13.37 -6.05
N ASP A 154 -11.59 -13.25 -5.37
CA ASP A 154 -11.35 -13.99 -4.14
C ASP A 154 -12.17 -13.38 -3.01
N ILE A 155 -13.06 -14.18 -2.41
CA ILE A 155 -13.92 -13.75 -1.31
C ILE A 155 -13.08 -13.45 -0.05
N GLY A 156 -11.94 -14.13 0.16
CA GLY A 156 -11.01 -13.81 1.24
C GLY A 156 -10.47 -12.39 1.12
N ALA A 157 -9.90 -12.08 -0.05
CA ALA A 157 -9.43 -10.72 -0.36
C ALA A 157 -10.55 -9.67 -0.29
N LEU A 158 -11.77 -10.01 -0.73
CA LEU A 158 -12.92 -9.11 -0.62
C LEU A 158 -13.26 -8.79 0.85
N ARG A 159 -13.25 -9.79 1.74
CA ARG A 159 -13.47 -9.57 3.18
C ARG A 159 -12.41 -8.65 3.78
N GLU A 160 -11.14 -8.88 3.48
CA GLU A 160 -10.05 -8.05 3.98
C GLU A 160 -10.18 -6.61 3.51
N ARG A 161 -10.53 -6.41 2.22
CA ARG A 161 -10.81 -5.08 1.66
C ARG A 161 -11.97 -4.39 2.37
N LEU A 162 -13.09 -5.09 2.55
CA LEU A 162 -14.28 -4.52 3.21
C LEU A 162 -14.01 -4.20 4.68
N ARG A 163 -13.27 -5.07 5.38
CA ARG A 163 -12.82 -4.80 6.75
C ARG A 163 -11.98 -3.54 6.81
N TRP A 164 -11.01 -3.40 5.89
CA TRP A 164 -10.20 -2.21 5.77
C TRP A 164 -11.04 -0.95 5.52
N GLN A 165 -11.99 -0.99 4.58
CA GLN A 165 -12.90 0.13 4.32
C GLN A 165 -13.70 0.52 5.56
N LEU A 166 -14.27 -0.45 6.28
CA LEU A 166 -15.00 -0.19 7.52
C LEU A 166 -14.09 0.39 8.62
N GLN A 167 -12.84 -0.07 8.73
CA GLN A 167 -11.86 0.48 9.65
C GLN A 167 -11.57 1.95 9.34
N VAL A 168 -11.38 2.30 8.07
CA VAL A 168 -11.16 3.69 7.64
C VAL A 168 -12.37 4.56 7.99
N MET A 169 -13.59 4.10 7.71
CA MET A 169 -14.81 4.85 8.07
C MET A 169 -14.91 5.08 9.58
N LYS A 170 -14.72 4.01 10.37
CA LYS A 170 -14.73 4.09 11.85
C LYS A 170 -13.65 5.02 12.38
N PHE A 171 -12.46 5.01 11.78
CA PHE A 171 -11.37 5.91 12.10
C PHE A 171 -11.75 7.38 11.82
N ILE A 172 -12.28 7.66 10.63
CA ILE A 172 -12.69 9.02 10.24
C ILE A 172 -13.76 9.55 11.21
N ASP A 173 -14.77 8.74 11.49
CA ASP A 173 -15.82 9.10 12.44
C ASP A 173 -15.25 9.41 13.83
N TYR A 174 -14.38 8.53 14.35
CA TYR A 174 -13.77 8.74 15.65
C TYR A 174 -12.88 9.99 15.68
N ARG A 175 -12.05 10.20 14.66
CA ARG A 175 -11.00 11.22 14.66
C ARG A 175 -11.51 12.62 14.31
N PHE A 176 -12.56 12.73 13.50
CA PHE A 176 -13.00 14.01 12.94
C PHE A 176 -14.44 14.37 13.32
N ARG A 177 -15.39 13.42 13.30
CA ARG A 177 -16.82 13.74 13.48
C ARG A 177 -17.13 14.47 14.78
N GLN A 178 -16.43 14.12 15.87
CA GLN A 178 -16.58 14.80 17.16
C GLN A 178 -16.17 16.29 17.16
N PHE A 179 -15.38 16.73 16.18
CA PHE A 179 -14.91 18.11 16.04
C PHE A 179 -15.65 18.89 14.95
N VAL A 180 -16.56 18.24 14.21
CA VAL A 180 -17.39 18.87 13.19
C VAL A 180 -18.69 19.36 13.83
N VAL A 181 -18.68 20.63 14.26
CA VAL A 181 -19.88 21.32 14.74
C VAL A 181 -20.37 22.27 13.66
N VAL A 182 -21.65 22.17 13.32
CA VAL A 182 -22.32 23.06 12.36
C VAL A 182 -23.20 24.04 13.11
N ASP A 183 -22.93 25.33 12.96
CA ASP A 183 -23.75 26.39 13.55
C ASP A 183 -24.94 26.78 12.67
N THR A 184 -25.88 27.54 13.24
CA THR A 184 -27.08 27.99 12.53
C THR A 184 -26.75 28.91 11.35
N LYS A 185 -25.67 29.70 11.41
CA LYS A 185 -25.28 30.61 10.33
C LYS A 185 -24.78 29.83 9.11
N GLU A 186 -24.03 28.75 9.34
CA GLU A 186 -23.59 27.84 8.28
C GLU A 186 -24.79 27.20 7.56
N ILE A 187 -25.84 26.84 8.31
CA ILE A 187 -27.08 26.29 7.75
C ILE A 187 -27.85 27.34 6.93
N GLU A 188 -28.02 28.55 7.47
CA GLU A 188 -28.65 29.67 6.76
C GLU A 188 -27.88 30.02 5.48
N ALA A 189 -26.54 30.06 5.56
CA ALA A 189 -25.69 30.32 4.42
C ALA A 189 -25.83 29.25 3.34
N TYR A 190 -25.85 27.97 3.71
CA TYR A 190 -26.07 26.88 2.76
C TYR A 190 -27.47 26.98 2.11
N TYR A 191 -28.51 27.23 2.91
CA TYR A 191 -29.87 27.38 2.41
C TYR A 191 -29.98 28.49 1.36
N GLN A 192 -29.40 29.67 1.65
CA GLN A 192 -29.49 30.83 0.77
C GLN A 192 -28.59 30.73 -0.47
N ASN A 193 -27.37 30.21 -0.30
CA ASN A 193 -26.33 30.30 -1.34
C ASN A 193 -26.25 29.05 -2.23
N GLN A 194 -26.74 27.91 -1.76
CA GLN A 194 -26.68 26.65 -2.51
C GLN A 194 -28.08 26.08 -2.74
N PHE A 195 -28.83 25.81 -1.68
CA PHE A 195 -30.12 25.11 -1.77
C PHE A 195 -31.18 25.87 -2.59
N LEU A 196 -31.42 27.15 -2.27
CA LEU A 196 -32.39 27.98 -3.00
C LEU A 196 -32.00 28.18 -4.48
N PRO A 197 -30.73 28.53 -4.82
CA PRO A 197 -30.29 28.58 -6.21
C PRO A 197 -30.48 27.28 -6.97
N GLU A 198 -30.23 26.12 -6.35
CA GLU A 198 -30.48 24.82 -6.98
C GLU A 198 -31.95 24.55 -7.26
N LEU A 199 -32.86 24.87 -6.32
CA LEU A 199 -34.30 24.73 -6.53
C LEU A 199 -34.80 25.63 -7.66
N ARG A 200 -34.29 26.87 -7.74
CA ARG A 200 -34.60 27.79 -8.85
C ARG A 200 -34.14 27.22 -10.18
N LYS A 201 -32.93 26.67 -10.25
CA LYS A 201 -32.41 25.99 -11.47
C LYS A 201 -33.29 24.81 -11.89
N ARG A 202 -33.89 24.11 -10.93
CA ARG A 202 -34.80 22.97 -11.17
C ARG A 202 -36.27 23.37 -11.34
N ASN A 203 -36.61 24.66 -11.32
CA ASN A 203 -37.98 25.19 -11.39
C ASN A 203 -38.94 24.61 -10.33
N VAL A 204 -38.44 24.31 -9.12
CA VAL A 204 -39.28 23.80 -8.02
C VAL A 204 -39.82 24.98 -7.21
N LEU A 205 -41.14 25.18 -7.27
CA LEU A 205 -41.86 26.23 -6.54
C LEU A 205 -43.15 25.67 -5.91
N PRO A 206 -43.55 26.11 -4.70
CA PRO A 206 -42.82 27.04 -3.81
C PRO A 206 -41.59 26.39 -3.16
N ALA A 207 -40.58 27.20 -2.82
CA ALA A 207 -39.42 26.70 -2.09
C ALA A 207 -39.81 26.36 -0.64
N PRO A 208 -39.36 25.22 -0.08
CA PRO A 208 -39.60 24.87 1.32
C PRO A 208 -39.01 25.92 2.26
N GLU A 209 -39.63 26.16 3.41
CA GLU A 209 -39.06 27.04 4.43
C GLU A 209 -37.83 26.40 5.08
N LEU A 210 -36.93 27.23 5.62
CA LEU A 210 -35.70 26.74 6.26
C LEU A 210 -36.00 25.71 7.36
N ALA A 211 -37.02 25.97 8.18
CA ALA A 211 -37.41 25.09 9.29
C ALA A 211 -37.76 23.66 8.82
N ASP A 212 -38.35 23.51 7.63
CA ASP A 212 -38.74 22.20 7.09
C ASP A 212 -37.53 21.37 6.62
N VAL A 213 -36.42 22.03 6.31
CA VAL A 213 -35.24 21.40 5.70
C VAL A 213 -33.97 21.54 6.54
N GLU A 214 -34.05 22.20 7.70
CA GLU A 214 -32.90 22.53 8.55
C GLU A 214 -32.09 21.28 8.89
N GLU A 215 -32.73 20.22 9.38
CA GLU A 215 -32.06 18.97 9.75
C GLU A 215 -31.38 18.28 8.56
N ARG A 216 -31.96 18.40 7.36
CA ARG A 216 -31.36 17.84 6.15
C ARG A 216 -30.14 18.65 5.72
N ILE A 217 -30.24 19.98 5.77
CA ILE A 217 -29.13 20.88 5.47
C ILE A 217 -28.00 20.70 6.48
N ARG A 218 -28.32 20.63 7.78
CA ARG A 218 -27.36 20.37 8.84
C ARG A 218 -26.53 19.12 8.55
N LYS A 219 -27.18 18.02 8.15
CA LYS A 219 -26.49 16.78 7.76
C LYS A 219 -25.57 17.01 6.56
N ILE A 220 -26.04 17.65 5.50
CA ILE A 220 -25.23 17.92 4.30
C ILE A 220 -24.00 18.74 4.65
N VAL A 221 -24.19 19.86 5.35
CA VAL A 221 -23.08 20.76 5.76
C VAL A 221 -22.12 20.04 6.70
N THR A 222 -22.62 19.15 7.57
CA THR A 222 -21.78 18.31 8.43
C THR A 222 -20.88 17.40 7.61
N GLU A 223 -21.43 16.69 6.61
CA GLU A 223 -20.64 15.81 5.75
C GLU A 223 -19.66 16.59 4.86
N GLU A 224 -20.05 17.76 4.33
CA GLU A 224 -19.14 18.63 3.56
C GLU A 224 -17.95 19.10 4.40
N LYS A 225 -18.22 19.52 5.64
CA LYS A 225 -17.19 19.98 6.58
C LYS A 225 -16.29 18.84 7.06
N LEU A 226 -16.86 17.65 7.27
CA LEU A 226 -16.10 16.44 7.57
C LEU A 226 -15.15 16.10 6.43
N ASN A 227 -15.65 16.06 5.19
CA ASN A 227 -14.83 15.78 4.00
C ASN A 227 -13.69 16.80 3.86
N THR A 228 -13.98 18.09 4.05
CA THR A 228 -12.95 19.15 4.01
C THR A 228 -11.84 18.89 5.03
N GLN A 229 -12.18 18.52 6.27
CA GLN A 229 -11.17 18.21 7.29
C GLN A 229 -10.35 16.97 6.95
N VAL A 230 -10.97 15.95 6.36
CA VAL A 230 -10.27 14.73 5.91
C VAL A 230 -9.30 15.09 4.78
N ASP A 231 -9.72 15.90 3.81
CA ASP A 231 -8.89 16.31 2.68
C ASP A 231 -7.67 17.13 3.14
N GLU A 232 -7.88 18.12 4.01
CA GLU A 232 -6.80 18.91 4.60
C GLU A 232 -5.81 18.04 5.38
N TRP A 233 -6.34 17.06 6.12
CA TRP A 233 -5.52 16.10 6.83
C TRP A 233 -4.71 15.20 5.88
N LEU A 234 -5.30 14.67 4.81
CA LEU A 234 -4.58 13.86 3.82
C LEU A 234 -3.45 14.66 3.15
N VAL A 235 -3.69 15.94 2.83
CA VAL A 235 -2.65 16.84 2.32
C VAL A 235 -1.50 16.99 3.32
N SER A 236 -1.81 17.18 4.61
CA SER A 236 -0.79 17.27 5.66
C SER A 236 0.00 15.96 5.83
N LEU A 237 -0.68 14.81 5.83
CA LEU A 237 -0.03 13.51 5.92
C LEU A 237 0.95 13.28 4.78
N ARG A 238 0.53 13.61 3.56
CA ARG A 238 1.37 13.45 2.37
C ARG A 238 2.61 14.35 2.44
N LYS A 239 2.46 15.56 2.97
CA LYS A 239 3.56 16.52 3.13
C LYS A 239 4.60 16.04 4.14
N ASP A 240 4.14 15.38 5.21
CA ASP A 240 5.01 14.89 6.29
C ASP A 240 5.65 13.52 5.98
N ALA A 241 5.13 12.81 4.98
CA ALA A 241 5.62 11.50 4.56
C ALA A 241 6.84 11.58 3.63
N THR A 242 7.71 10.57 3.71
CA THR A 242 8.76 10.34 2.71
C THR A 242 8.20 9.49 1.59
N ILE A 243 8.06 10.04 0.38
CA ILE A 243 7.47 9.35 -0.77
C ILE A 243 8.44 9.38 -1.94
N GLU A 244 8.83 8.21 -2.43
CA GLU A 244 9.62 8.04 -3.65
C GLU A 244 8.80 7.26 -4.67
N ILE A 245 8.59 7.81 -5.87
CA ILE A 245 7.81 7.17 -6.94
C ILE A 245 8.77 6.75 -8.06
N PHE A 246 8.56 5.54 -8.57
CA PHE A 246 9.33 4.92 -9.64
C PHE A 246 8.46 4.77 -10.89
N HIS A 247 9.02 5.06 -12.07
CA HIS A 247 8.33 5.04 -13.37
C HIS A 247 8.95 4.02 -14.32
#